data_AF-A0A354NT56-F1
#
_entry.id   AF-A0A354NT56-F1
#
_cell.length_a   1.000
_cell.length_b   1.000
_cell.length_c   1.000
_cell.angle_alpha   90.00
_cell.angle_beta   90.00
_cell.angle_gamma   90.00
#
_symmetry.space_group_name_H-M   'P 1'
#
loop_
_entity.id
_entity.type
_entity.pdbx_description
1 polymer ?
#
loop_
_entity_poly.entity_id
_entity_poly.type
_entity_poly.pdbx_seq_one_letter_code
_entity_poly.pdbx_strand_id
1 'polypeptide(L)'
;MGYGSVVEHLRWAQAGQAGHYQPAFSLRDRSSGSSEALAPDGTDVLTGLPDVDFRIDHAAGRVVWTIDGEDYTKHYYPPNLQGCEFGSDSLISEMDYA
;
A
#
# COMPACT_ATOMS: atom_id res chain seq x y z
N MET A 1 -9.99 -10.44 -13.95
CA MET A 1 -9.66 -9.23 -14.75
C MET A 1 -8.70 -8.39 -13.94
N GLY A 2 -7.62 -7.89 -14.53
CA GLY A 2 -6.66 -7.00 -13.87
C GLY A 2 -7.03 -5.52 -14.02
N TYR A 3 -6.19 -4.63 -13.49
CA TYR A 3 -6.33 -3.18 -13.63
C TYR A 3 -5.96 -2.71 -15.04
N GLY A 4 -6.57 -1.62 -15.52
CA GLY A 4 -6.30 -1.05 -16.84
C GLY A 4 -4.96 -0.32 -16.93
N SER A 5 -4.35 0.05 -15.81
CA SER A 5 -3.00 0.63 -15.74
C SER A 5 -2.38 0.48 -14.35
N VAL A 6 -1.06 0.70 -14.25
CA VAL A 6 -0.34 0.78 -12.95
C VAL A 6 -0.87 1.94 -12.10
N VAL A 7 -1.17 3.08 -12.71
CA VAL A 7 -1.69 4.25 -12.00
C VAL A 7 -3.06 3.95 -11.37
N GLU A 8 -3.94 3.31 -12.13
CA GLU A 8 -5.23 2.86 -11.62
C GLU A 8 -5.06 1.87 -10.47
N HIS A 9 -4.18 0.88 -10.63
CA HIS A 9 -3.89 -0.08 -9.57
C HIS A 9 -3.38 0.59 -8.29
N LEU A 10 -2.44 1.54 -8.39
CA LEU A 10 -1.89 2.22 -7.23
C LEU A 10 -2.93 3.09 -6.52
N ARG A 11 -3.90 3.67 -7.23
CA ARG A 11 -5.02 4.39 -6.58
C ARG A 11 -5.88 3.46 -5.72
N TRP A 12 -6.19 2.26 -6.21
CA TRP A 12 -6.87 1.25 -5.40
C TRP A 12 -6.04 0.85 -4.18
N ALA A 13 -4.73 0.65 -4.35
CA ALA A 13 -3.83 0.32 -3.25
C ALA A 13 -3.77 1.45 -2.20
N GLN A 14 -3.65 2.71 -2.63
CA GLN A 14 -3.64 3.89 -1.76
C GLN A 14 -4.93 4.00 -0.93
N ALA A 15 -6.10 3.89 -1.56
CA ALA A 15 -7.38 3.90 -0.86
C ALA A 15 -7.52 2.71 0.12
N GLY A 16 -7.03 1.53 -0.28
CA GLY A 16 -6.96 0.36 0.59
C GLY A 16 -6.08 0.60 1.83
N GLN A 17 -4.93 1.26 1.68
CA GLN A 17 -4.09 1.63 2.81
C GLN A 17 -4.77 2.65 3.73
N ALA A 18 -5.50 3.62 3.17
CA ALA A 18 -6.24 4.61 3.94
C ALA A 18 -7.26 3.95 4.89
N GLY A 19 -8.02 2.96 4.38
CA GLY A 19 -9.08 2.27 5.13
C GLY A 19 -8.62 1.12 6.02
N HIS A 20 -7.38 0.66 5.88
CA HIS A 20 -6.91 -0.49 6.67
C HIS A 20 -6.63 -0.10 8.12
N TYR A 21 -7.06 -0.94 9.08
CA TYR A 21 -6.98 -0.66 10.51
C TYR A 21 -5.55 -0.66 11.09
N GLN A 22 -4.57 -1.25 10.39
CA GLN A 22 -3.18 -1.26 10.85
C GLN A 22 -2.64 0.17 10.92
N PRO A 23 -1.82 0.49 11.94
CA PRO A 23 -1.28 1.83 12.11
C PRO A 23 -0.28 2.17 11.02
N ALA A 24 -0.25 3.44 10.65
CA ALA A 24 0.85 4.02 9.89
C ALA A 24 2.01 4.38 10.84
N PHE A 25 3.24 4.35 10.33
CA PHE A 25 4.41 4.79 11.08
C PHE A 25 5.46 5.40 10.17
N SER A 26 6.22 6.34 10.73
CA SER A 26 7.35 6.97 10.07
C SER A 26 8.45 5.96 9.80
N LEU A 27 9.05 6.00 8.61
CA LEU A 27 10.24 5.22 8.30
C LEU A 27 11.50 5.74 8.97
N ARG A 28 11.51 7.02 9.35
CA ARG A 28 12.66 7.69 9.98
C ARG A 28 12.87 7.23 11.41
N ASP A 29 11.81 7.24 12.23
CA ASP A 29 11.92 7.01 13.67
C ASP A 29 10.90 6.01 14.24
N ARG A 30 10.02 5.45 13.39
CA ARG A 30 8.96 4.50 13.76
C ARG A 30 7.89 5.07 14.70
N SER A 31 7.83 6.39 14.84
CA SER A 31 6.71 7.06 15.50
C SER A 31 5.40 6.81 14.75
N SER A 32 4.29 6.89 15.48
CA SER A 32 2.95 6.72 14.90
C SER A 32 2.67 7.81 13.86
N GLY A 33 2.21 7.41 12.68
CA GLY A 33 1.70 8.30 11.64
C GLY A 33 0.20 8.16 11.45
N SER A 34 -0.38 9.00 10.58
CA SER A 34 -1.76 8.89 10.11
C SER A 34 -1.80 8.41 8.66
N SER A 35 -2.85 7.66 8.30
CA SER A 35 -3.17 7.31 6.91
C SER A 35 -4.38 8.07 6.36
N GLU A 36 -4.97 9.00 7.12
CA GLU A 36 -6.14 9.79 6.68
C GLU A 36 -5.81 10.62 5.43
N ALA A 37 -4.58 11.14 5.36
CA ALA A 37 -4.09 11.91 4.22
C ALA A 37 -4.04 11.11 2.91
N LEU A 38 -4.15 9.77 2.94
CA LEU A 38 -4.16 8.95 1.73
C LEU A 38 -5.49 9.02 0.98
N ALA A 39 -6.60 9.28 1.68
CA ALA A 39 -7.95 9.36 1.10
C ALA A 39 -8.87 10.24 1.98
N PRO A 40 -8.67 11.57 1.98
CA PRO A 40 -9.38 12.49 2.89
C PRO A 40 -10.89 12.55 2.66
N ASP A 41 -11.34 12.28 1.43
CA ASP A 41 -12.76 12.28 1.05
C ASP A 41 -13.43 10.90 1.21
N GLY A 42 -12.73 9.92 1.78
CA GLY A 42 -13.21 8.54 1.96
C GLY A 42 -12.55 7.54 1.00
N THR A 43 -12.57 6.27 1.39
CA THR A 43 -11.84 5.17 0.72
C THR A 43 -12.54 4.62 -0.51
N ASP A 44 -13.81 4.96 -0.70
CA ASP A 44 -14.64 4.61 -1.85
C ASP A 44 -14.54 5.63 -3.01
N VAL A 45 -13.85 6.76 -2.78
CA VAL A 45 -13.67 7.83 -3.76
C VAL A 45 -12.26 7.79 -4.35
N LEU A 46 -12.09 7.11 -5.48
CA LEU A 46 -10.77 6.98 -6.15
C LEU A 46 -10.41 8.18 -7.05
N THR A 47 -11.39 9.03 -7.36
CA THR A 47 -11.18 10.24 -8.14
C THR A 47 -10.68 11.36 -7.23
N GLY A 48 -9.58 12.01 -7.60
CA GLY A 48 -9.06 13.13 -6.82
C GLY A 48 -8.27 12.74 -5.58
N LEU A 49 -7.87 11.47 -5.43
CA LEU A 49 -6.92 11.07 -4.39
C LEU A 49 -5.67 11.97 -4.45
N PRO A 50 -5.16 12.40 -3.28
CA PRO A 50 -4.01 13.29 -3.23
C PRO A 50 -2.76 12.58 -3.77
N ASP A 51 -1.90 13.37 -4.41
CA ASP A 51 -0.58 12.92 -4.81
C ASP A 51 0.35 12.99 -3.60
N VAL A 52 0.63 11.81 -3.04
CA VAL A 52 1.46 11.60 -1.84
C VAL A 52 2.69 10.75 -2.17
N ASP A 53 3.13 10.76 -3.43
CA ASP A 53 4.22 9.89 -3.93
C ASP A 53 4.04 8.42 -3.52
N PHE A 54 2.80 7.91 -3.67
CA PHE A 54 2.46 6.55 -3.27
C PHE A 54 3.18 5.53 -4.17
N ARG A 55 4.02 4.69 -3.57
CA ARG A 55 4.92 3.79 -4.28
C ARG A 55 5.15 2.47 -3.56
N ILE A 56 5.70 1.50 -4.29
CA ILE A 56 6.14 0.23 -3.73
C ILE A 56 7.66 0.30 -3.50
N ASP A 57 8.08 0.07 -2.26
CA ASP A 57 9.47 -0.20 -1.91
C ASP A 57 9.73 -1.70 -2.10
N HIS A 58 10.11 -2.07 -3.33
CA HIS A 58 10.31 -3.46 -3.72
C HIS A 58 11.42 -4.15 -2.92
N ALA A 59 12.44 -3.40 -2.46
CA ALA A 59 13.53 -3.95 -1.68
C ALA A 59 13.08 -4.39 -0.28
N ALA A 60 12.18 -3.62 0.34
CA ALA A 60 11.65 -3.91 1.67
C ALA A 60 10.31 -4.68 1.66
N GLY A 61 9.68 -4.86 0.49
CA GLY A 61 8.38 -5.55 0.39
C GLY A 61 7.26 -4.79 1.11
N ARG A 62 7.17 -3.47 0.91
CA ARG A 62 6.14 -2.62 1.53
C ARG A 62 5.68 -1.51 0.60
N VAL A 63 4.53 -0.92 0.93
CA VAL A 63 4.07 0.33 0.32
C VAL A 63 4.57 1.52 1.12
N VAL A 64 4.86 2.63 0.44
CA VAL A 64 5.36 3.87 1.04
C VAL A 64 4.60 5.05 0.46
N TRP A 65 4.36 6.05 1.29
CA TRP A 65 3.85 7.35 0.87
C TRP A 65 4.56 8.46 1.65
N THR A 66 4.54 9.67 1.10
CA THR A 66 5.26 10.82 1.63
C THR A 66 4.28 11.93 2.01
N ILE A 67 4.40 12.43 3.24
CA ILE A 67 3.66 13.59 3.76
C ILE A 67 4.70 14.57 4.32
N ASP A 68 4.63 15.84 3.90
CA ASP A 68 5.53 16.90 4.36
C ASP A 68 7.04 16.54 4.28
N GLY A 69 7.41 15.74 3.27
CA GLY A 69 8.78 15.28 3.04
C GLY A 69 9.23 14.08 3.88
N GLU A 70 8.32 13.48 4.66
CA GLU A 70 8.58 12.30 5.47
C GLU A 70 7.85 11.07 4.93
N ASP A 71 8.55 9.94 4.91
CA ASP A 71 8.03 8.67 4.40
C ASP A 71 7.36 7.84 5.50
N TYR A 72 6.22 7.27 5.16
CA TYR A 72 5.40 6.45 6.04
C TYR A 72 5.05 5.10 5.39
N THR A 73 4.74 4.11 6.22
CA THR A 73 4.26 2.79 5.78
C THR A 73 3.32 2.17 6.83
N LYS A 74 2.72 1.01 6.52
CA LYS A 74 1.97 0.17 7.47
C LYS A 74 2.62 -1.21 7.60
N HIS A 75 2.49 -1.84 8.77
CA HIS A 75 2.78 -3.27 8.97
C HIS A 75 1.60 -4.11 8.46
N TYR A 76 1.28 -3.94 7.18
CA TYR A 76 0.13 -4.60 6.56
C TYR A 76 0.54 -5.86 5.79
N TYR A 77 1.65 -5.79 5.06
CA TYR A 77 2.16 -6.92 4.28
C TYR A 77 3.06 -7.80 5.15
N PRO A 78 2.97 -9.13 4.98
CA PRO A 78 3.85 -10.02 5.72
C PRO A 78 5.29 -9.89 5.19
N PRO A 79 6.31 -10.04 6.05
CA PRO A 79 7.70 -9.76 5.70
C PRO A 79 8.29 -10.74 4.67
N ASN A 80 7.61 -11.86 4.41
CA ASN A 80 7.99 -12.84 3.39
C ASN A 80 7.41 -12.52 2.00
N LEU A 81 6.60 -11.46 1.85
CA LEU A 81 6.08 -11.03 0.56
C LEU A 81 7.15 -10.21 -0.18
N GLN A 82 8.01 -10.90 -0.91
CA GLN A 82 9.09 -10.27 -1.66
C GLN A 82 8.52 -9.38 -2.77
N GLY A 83 8.99 -8.13 -2.87
CA GLY A 83 8.59 -7.17 -3.91
C GLY A 83 7.13 -6.67 -3.82
N CYS A 84 6.36 -7.07 -2.80
CA CYS A 84 4.89 -6.93 -2.79
C CYS A 84 4.20 -7.60 -4.00
N GLU A 85 4.76 -8.69 -4.51
CA GLU A 85 4.25 -9.38 -5.69
C GLU A 85 3.50 -10.67 -5.32
N PHE A 86 2.44 -10.96 -6.07
CA PHE A 86 1.69 -12.23 -5.99
C PHE A 86 1.51 -12.77 -7.41
N GLY A 87 2.37 -13.72 -7.79
CA GLY A 87 2.43 -14.27 -9.15
C GLY A 87 1.57 -15.51 -9.35
N SER A 88 1.59 -16.06 -10.58
CA SER A 88 0.88 -17.30 -10.91
C SER A 88 1.34 -18.48 -10.06
N ASP A 89 2.65 -18.59 -9.79
CA ASP A 89 3.21 -19.68 -8.99
C ASP A 89 2.82 -19.56 -7.52
N SER A 90 2.70 -18.31 -7.01
CA SER A 90 2.15 -18.03 -5.68
C SER A 90 0.69 -18.48 -5.58
N LEU A 91 -0.12 -18.21 -6.60
CA LEU A 91 -1.52 -18.65 -6.65
C LEU A 91 -1.65 -20.18 -6.69
N ILE A 92 -0.84 -20.85 -7.52
CA ILE A 92 -0.81 -22.32 -7.57
C ILE A 92 -0.43 -22.88 -6.20
N SER A 93 0.61 -22.33 -5.57
CA SER A 93 1.05 -22.76 -4.24
C SER A 93 -0.02 -22.56 -3.16
N GLU A 94 -0.80 -21.47 -3.22
CA GLU A 94 -1.93 -21.24 -2.32
C GLU A 94 -3.05 -22.27 -2.55
N MET A 95 -3.35 -22.58 -3.81
CA MET A 95 -4.33 -23.61 -4.17
C MET A 95 -3.90 -25.02 -3.76
N ASP A 96 -2.61 -25.34 -3.83
CA ASP A 96 -2.04 -26.63 -3.41
C ASP A 96 -2.01 -26.82 -1.89
N TYR A 97 -1.93 -25.72 -1.13
CA TYR A 97 -1.94 -25.74 0.34
C TYR A 97 -3.35 -25.96 0.93
N ALA A 98 -4.40 -25.61 0.18
CA ALA A 98 -5.80 -25.56 0.64
C ALA A 98 -6.48 -26.93 0.84
#